data_AF-A0A9N8VP34-F1
#
_entry.id   AF-A0A9N8VP34-F1
#
_cell.length_a   1.000
_cell.length_b   1.000
_cell.length_c   1.000
_cell.angle_alpha   90.00
_cell.angle_beta   90.00
_cell.angle_gamma   90.00
#
_symmetry.space_group_name_H-M   'P 1'
#
loop_
_entity.id
_entity.type
_entity.pdbx_description
1 polymer ?
#
loop_
_entity_poly.entity_id
_entity_poly.type
_entity_poly.pdbx_seq_one_letter_code
_entity_poly.pdbx_strand_id
1 'polypeptide(L)'
;MADPNIRTTPRLKVSLNKPSHDKKLIENETKPPPNVKLEQWKRLQELKRRREEIKNDGNKKKKKQEDREEIEKRLDPKRSDSLSTSDQTISQSSMHRLDQTIPKSLVKYVNMNSHLKGVDHGRLAPKGRLEKELDKAVANGDLDLASKISDQIAQRNYENTIQEAIECKEYDERKKREEELKAKKKKPKLKWGYV
;
A
#
# COMPACT_ATOMS: atom_id res chain seq x y z
N MET A 1 -16.05 34.56 -29.02
CA MET A 1 -17.30 34.88 -28.29
C MET A 1 -17.29 34.04 -27.03
N ALA A 2 -17.20 34.69 -25.86
CA ALA A 2 -17.06 34.03 -24.56
C ALA A 2 -18.41 34.10 -23.83
N ASP A 3 -18.92 32.96 -23.39
CA ASP A 3 -20.16 32.87 -22.61
C ASP A 3 -19.90 33.12 -21.12
N PRO A 4 -20.54 34.12 -20.49
CA PRO A 4 -20.37 34.42 -19.08
C PRO A 4 -21.57 33.88 -18.28
N ASN A 5 -21.39 32.78 -17.55
CA ASN A 5 -22.35 32.43 -16.50
C ASN A 5 -21.74 31.59 -15.37
N ILE A 6 -20.82 32.20 -14.60
CA ILE A 6 -20.39 31.66 -13.31
C ILE A 6 -21.27 32.30 -12.24
N ARG A 7 -22.28 31.55 -11.75
CA ARG A 7 -23.00 31.89 -10.52
C ARG A 7 -22.05 31.76 -9.32
N THR A 8 -21.34 32.84 -9.02
CA THR A 8 -20.57 32.99 -7.78
C THR A 8 -21.54 33.49 -6.69
N THR A 9 -21.89 32.62 -5.74
CA THR A 9 -22.57 33.07 -4.52
C THR A 9 -21.53 33.63 -3.55
N PRO A 10 -21.73 34.83 -2.97
CA PRO A 10 -20.79 35.36 -2.00
C PRO A 10 -20.94 34.61 -0.66
N ARG A 11 -19.91 33.87 -0.26
CA ARG A 11 -19.82 33.26 1.06
C ARG A 11 -19.58 34.37 2.09
N LEU A 12 -20.59 34.65 2.92
CA LEU A 12 -20.48 35.55 4.07
C LEU A 12 -19.36 35.06 5.00
N LYS A 13 -18.30 35.87 5.16
CA LYS A 13 -17.24 35.63 6.13
C LYS A 13 -17.74 36.10 7.50
N VAL A 14 -18.26 35.17 8.30
CA VAL A 14 -18.51 35.42 9.73
C VAL A 14 -17.18 35.25 10.46
N SER A 15 -16.52 36.36 10.80
CA SER A 15 -15.38 36.38 11.71
C SER A 15 -15.89 36.38 13.15
N LEU A 16 -15.76 35.26 13.85
CA LEU A 16 -15.88 35.21 15.31
C LEU A 16 -14.49 34.97 15.90
N ASN A 17 -13.72 36.06 16.02
CA ASN A 17 -12.60 36.12 16.94
C ASN A 17 -13.07 36.82 18.22
N LYS A 18 -13.23 36.06 19.32
CA LYS A 18 -12.92 36.54 20.67
C LYS A 18 -12.34 35.38 21.50
N PRO A 19 -11.12 35.51 22.04
CA PRO A 19 -10.58 34.60 23.03
C PRO A 19 -11.05 35.00 24.44
N SER A 20 -10.79 34.12 25.41
CA SER A 20 -10.93 34.34 26.87
C SER A 20 -12.30 33.97 27.47
N HIS A 21 -12.41 32.72 27.91
CA HIS A 21 -12.98 32.36 29.23
C HIS A 21 -12.52 30.94 29.62
N ASP A 22 -11.24 30.64 29.44
CA ASP A 22 -10.62 29.51 30.15
C ASP A 22 -10.31 30.01 31.57
N LYS A 23 -10.91 29.38 32.59
CA LYS A 23 -10.55 29.41 34.04
C LYS A 23 -11.69 29.60 35.05
N LYS A 24 -12.97 29.45 34.69
CA LYS A 24 -14.06 29.40 35.70
C LYS A 24 -15.17 28.38 35.41
N LEU A 25 -14.84 27.15 35.02
CA LEU A 25 -15.80 26.02 35.01
C LEU A 25 -15.11 24.67 35.26
N ILE A 26 -14.11 24.63 36.14
CA ILE A 26 -13.47 23.36 36.57
C ILE A 26 -13.90 23.08 38.02
N GLU A 27 -15.21 23.07 38.31
CA GLU A 27 -15.71 22.56 39.60
C GLU A 27 -17.22 22.28 39.63
N ASN A 28 -17.83 21.79 38.54
CA ASN A 28 -19.26 21.46 38.53
C ASN A 28 -19.65 20.22 37.68
N GLU A 29 -18.73 19.31 37.33
CA GLU A 29 -19.04 18.12 36.52
C GLU A 29 -19.05 16.80 37.32
N THR A 30 -19.86 16.71 38.39
CA THR A 30 -20.14 15.39 39.00
C THR A 30 -21.62 15.06 39.12
N LYS A 31 -22.52 16.02 38.89
CA LYS A 31 -23.97 15.79 39.01
C LYS A 31 -24.68 16.10 37.68
N PRO A 32 -25.65 15.27 37.27
CA PRO A 32 -26.42 15.53 36.07
C PRO A 32 -27.17 16.87 36.22
N PRO A 33 -27.24 17.69 35.16
CA PRO A 33 -28.01 18.93 35.20
C PRO A 33 -29.50 18.65 35.46
N PRO A 34 -30.20 19.55 36.19
CA PRO A 34 -31.60 19.36 36.55
C PRO A 34 -32.47 19.39 35.29
N ASN A 35 -32.85 18.20 34.82
CA ASN A 35 -33.72 17.83 33.67
C ASN A 35 -33.12 16.74 32.76
N VAL A 36 -31.86 16.35 32.95
CA VAL A 36 -31.27 15.29 32.13
C VAL A 36 -31.36 13.96 32.87
N LYS A 37 -31.96 12.95 32.23
CA LYS A 37 -32.02 11.58 32.76
C LYS A 37 -30.59 11.08 32.98
N LEU A 38 -30.35 10.41 34.11
CA LEU A 38 -29.02 9.93 34.50
C LEU A 38 -28.33 9.11 33.40
N GLU A 39 -29.08 8.28 32.67
CA GLU A 39 -28.57 7.47 31.57
C GLU A 39 -28.13 8.30 30.35
N GLN A 40 -28.83 9.39 30.05
CA GLN A 40 -28.42 10.32 28.98
C GLN A 40 -27.15 11.07 29.37
N TRP A 41 -27.01 11.42 30.66
CA TRP A 41 -25.82 12.06 31.19
C TRP A 41 -24.59 11.14 31.14
N LYS A 42 -24.72 9.88 31.57
CA LYS A 42 -23.67 8.86 31.44
C LYS A 42 -23.24 8.67 29.99
N ARG A 43 -24.20 8.58 29.06
CA ARG A 43 -23.91 8.46 27.62
C ARG A 43 -23.15 9.67 27.08
N LEU A 44 -23.47 10.88 27.54
CA LEU A 44 -22.76 12.09 27.14
C LEU A 44 -21.31 12.09 27.63
N GLN A 45 -21.08 11.68 28.88
CA GLN A 45 -19.73 11.56 29.45
C GLN A 45 -18.89 10.52 28.70
N GLU A 46 -19.49 9.38 28.34
CA GLU A 46 -18.83 8.36 27.54
C GLU A 46 -18.48 8.86 26.12
N LEU A 47 -19.36 9.65 25.49
CA LEU A 47 -19.08 10.25 24.19
C LEU A 47 -17.96 11.31 24.26
N LYS A 48 -17.91 12.09 25.35
CA LYS A 48 -16.84 13.07 25.61
C LYS A 48 -15.50 12.36 25.76
N ARG A 49 -15.46 11.29 26.57
CA ARG A 49 -14.29 10.40 26.75
C ARG A 49 -13.81 9.84 25.42
N ARG A 50 -14.70 9.23 24.62
CA ARG A 50 -14.35 8.63 23.33
C ARG A 50 -13.81 9.66 22.32
N ARG A 51 -14.31 10.90 22.34
CA ARG A 51 -13.79 11.98 21.49
C ARG A 51 -12.35 12.36 21.87
N GLU A 52 -12.04 12.41 23.16
CA GLU A 52 -10.69 12.71 23.65
C GLU A 52 -9.70 11.61 23.28
N GLU A 53 -10.08 10.35 23.37
CA GLU A 53 -9.27 9.21 22.92
C GLU A 53 -8.93 9.31 21.43
N ILE A 54 -9.94 9.56 20.58
CA ILE A 54 -9.75 9.70 19.13
C ILE A 54 -8.83 10.90 18.82
N LYS A 55 -8.98 12.02 19.54
CA LYS A 55 -8.12 13.20 19.39
C LYS A 55 -6.67 12.88 19.78
N ASN A 56 -6.47 12.16 20.89
CA ASN A 56 -5.15 11.77 21.38
C ASN A 56 -4.46 10.78 20.43
N ASP A 57 -5.19 9.81 19.88
CA ASP A 57 -4.63 8.86 18.91
C ASP A 57 -4.30 9.52 17.56
N GLY A 58 -5.11 10.48 17.11
CA GLY A 58 -4.78 11.31 15.95
C GLY A 58 -3.49 12.10 16.12
N ASN A 59 -3.28 12.69 17.31
CA ASN A 59 -2.07 13.45 17.63
C ASN A 59 -0.82 12.55 17.73
N LYS A 60 -0.94 11.35 18.31
CA LYS A 60 0.17 10.37 18.35
C LYS A 60 0.62 9.95 16.94
N LYS A 61 -0.33 9.74 16.02
CA LYS A 61 -0.03 9.37 14.62
C LYS A 61 0.68 10.50 13.87
N LYS A 62 0.24 11.75 14.05
CA LYS A 62 0.89 12.93 13.45
C LYS A 62 2.32 13.11 13.96
N LYS A 63 2.52 13.03 15.28
CA LYS A 63 3.86 13.15 15.87
C LYS A 63 4.82 12.07 15.36
N LYS A 64 4.36 10.82 15.26
CA LYS A 64 5.18 9.71 14.72
C LYS A 64 5.54 9.91 13.24
N GLN A 65 4.68 10.57 12.46
CA GLN A 65 4.97 10.90 11.06
C GLN A 65 6.00 12.03 10.97
N GLU A 66 5.84 13.09 11.76
CA GLU A 66 6.80 14.20 11.82
C GLU A 66 8.20 13.73 12.29
N ASP A 67 8.26 12.88 13.31
CA ASP A 67 9.53 12.30 13.78
C ASP A 67 10.22 11.47 12.68
N ARG A 68 9.45 10.75 11.86
CA ARG A 68 9.98 9.95 10.73
C ARG A 68 10.53 10.85 9.62
N GLU A 69 9.78 11.88 9.24
CA GLU A 69 10.19 12.85 8.22
C GLU A 69 11.40 13.68 8.70
N GLU A 70 11.53 13.94 9.99
CA GLU A 70 12.69 14.64 10.56
C GLU A 70 13.95 13.75 10.57
N ILE A 71 13.83 12.46 10.91
CA ILE A 71 14.95 11.51 10.81
C ILE A 71 15.44 11.40 9.35
N GLU A 72 14.52 11.31 8.39
CA GLU A 72 14.83 11.20 6.96
C GLU A 72 15.56 12.45 6.45
N LYS A 73 15.16 13.66 6.90
CA LYS A 73 15.85 14.91 6.56
C LYS A 73 17.22 15.07 7.22
N ARG A 74 17.43 14.50 8.40
CA ARG A 74 18.72 14.58 9.12
C ARG A 74 19.76 13.58 8.59
N LEU A 75 19.33 12.53 7.90
CA LEU A 75 20.22 11.53 7.31
C LEU A 75 20.79 11.92 5.94
N ASP A 76 20.31 13.00 5.31
CA ASP A 76 20.83 13.48 4.04
C ASP A 76 21.30 14.94 4.10
N PRO A 77 22.60 15.13 4.37
CA PRO A 77 23.39 15.92 3.43
C PRO A 77 24.75 15.25 3.18
N LYS A 78 24.98 14.79 1.94
CA LYS A 78 26.23 14.22 1.38
C LYS A 78 26.34 12.69 1.34
N ARG A 79 25.56 12.06 0.45
CA ARG A 79 26.01 10.86 -0.29
C ARG A 79 25.47 10.92 -1.72
N SER A 80 25.95 11.91 -2.48
CA SER A 80 25.69 12.01 -3.93
C SER A 80 26.90 11.64 -4.78
N ASP A 81 27.92 11.00 -4.21
CA ASP A 81 29.06 10.55 -5.00
C ASP A 81 29.71 9.31 -4.38
N SER A 82 29.88 8.27 -5.19
CA SER A 82 30.39 6.92 -4.89
C SER A 82 29.47 5.97 -4.11
N LEU A 83 29.27 4.78 -4.70
CA LEU A 83 28.64 3.57 -4.14
C LEU A 83 27.11 3.42 -4.29
N SER A 84 26.59 3.59 -5.50
CA SER A 84 25.35 2.90 -5.91
C SER A 84 25.29 2.66 -7.41
N THR A 85 26.29 1.96 -7.95
CA THR A 85 26.23 1.43 -9.32
C THR A 85 26.88 0.06 -9.35
N SER A 86 26.19 -0.95 -8.81
CA SER A 86 26.50 -2.34 -9.19
C SER A 86 25.27 -3.24 -9.26
N ASP A 87 24.15 -2.91 -8.60
CA ASP A 87 22.98 -3.80 -8.59
C ASP A 87 21.76 -3.31 -9.38
N GLN A 88 21.73 -2.07 -9.87
CA GLN A 88 20.56 -1.57 -10.64
C GLN A 88 20.68 -1.74 -12.16
N THR A 89 21.86 -2.09 -12.69
CA THR A 89 22.07 -2.28 -14.14
C THR A 89 21.65 -3.66 -14.64
N ILE A 90 21.31 -4.59 -13.75
CA ILE A 90 20.82 -5.92 -14.12
C ILE A 90 19.32 -5.88 -14.51
N SER A 91 18.52 -4.97 -13.94
CA SER A 91 17.06 -4.98 -14.15
C SER A 91 16.61 -4.51 -15.53
N GLN A 92 17.36 -3.64 -16.21
CA GLN A 92 17.00 -3.21 -17.58
C GLN A 92 17.59 -4.13 -18.66
N SER A 93 18.76 -4.74 -18.42
CA SER A 93 19.39 -5.64 -19.39
C SER A 93 18.85 -7.07 -19.36
N SER A 94 18.37 -7.56 -18.21
CA SER A 94 17.78 -8.91 -18.08
C SER A 94 16.40 -9.03 -18.73
N MET A 95 15.63 -7.94 -18.76
CA MET A 95 14.34 -7.87 -19.46
C MET A 95 14.49 -8.14 -20.96
N HIS A 96 15.60 -7.73 -21.58
CA HIS A 96 15.84 -7.94 -23.01
C HIS A 96 16.23 -9.40 -23.37
N ARG A 97 16.67 -10.21 -22.40
CA ARG A 97 16.92 -11.65 -22.62
C ARG A 97 15.68 -12.52 -22.45
N LEU A 98 14.74 -12.12 -21.58
CA LEU A 98 13.48 -12.84 -21.37
C LEU A 98 12.51 -12.70 -22.57
N ASP A 99 12.72 -11.68 -23.40
CA ASP A 99 11.87 -11.34 -24.54
C ASP A 99 11.88 -12.37 -25.68
N GLN A 100 12.85 -13.29 -25.70
CA GLN A 100 12.97 -14.30 -26.76
C GLN A 100 12.29 -15.64 -26.42
N THR A 101 12.08 -15.96 -25.14
CA THR A 101 11.60 -17.29 -24.71
C THR A 101 10.20 -17.28 -24.12
N ILE A 102 9.73 -16.14 -23.60
CA ILE A 102 8.41 -16.00 -23.01
C ILE A 102 7.38 -15.62 -24.10
N PRO A 103 6.22 -16.29 -24.17
CA PRO A 103 5.16 -15.89 -25.10
C PRO A 103 4.75 -14.42 -24.90
N LYS A 104 4.65 -13.65 -25.99
CA LYS A 104 4.27 -12.22 -25.98
C LYS A 104 3.02 -11.90 -25.16
N SER A 105 2.06 -12.83 -25.10
CA SER A 105 0.83 -12.67 -24.32
C SER A 105 1.02 -12.72 -22.80
N LEU A 106 2.10 -13.35 -22.32
CA LEU A 106 2.44 -13.50 -20.91
C LEU A 106 3.37 -12.40 -20.40
N VAL A 107 4.14 -11.74 -21.28
CA VAL A 107 5.11 -10.69 -20.92
C VAL A 107 4.49 -9.61 -20.03
N LYS A 108 3.23 -9.22 -20.28
CA LYS A 108 2.50 -8.24 -19.45
C LYS A 108 2.29 -8.71 -17.98
N TYR A 109 2.13 -10.02 -17.78
CA TYR A 109 1.82 -10.61 -16.48
C TYR A 109 3.06 -11.00 -15.70
N VAL A 110 4.21 -11.13 -16.37
CA VAL A 110 5.51 -11.31 -15.71
C VAL A 110 5.80 -10.10 -14.83
N ASN A 111 6.14 -10.35 -13.56
CA ASN A 111 6.51 -9.34 -12.57
C ASN A 111 5.47 -8.24 -12.24
N MET A 112 4.24 -8.31 -12.77
CA MET A 112 3.19 -7.30 -12.51
C MET A 112 2.90 -7.10 -11.01
N ASN A 113 3.00 -8.18 -10.22
CA ASN A 113 2.79 -8.18 -8.77
C ASN A 113 4.09 -8.21 -7.95
N SER A 114 5.25 -7.94 -8.56
CA SER A 114 6.55 -8.00 -7.86
C SER A 114 6.61 -7.04 -6.67
N HIS A 115 6.01 -5.85 -6.80
CA HIS A 115 5.94 -4.84 -5.73
C HIS A 115 5.03 -5.24 -4.54
N LEU A 116 4.21 -6.28 -4.69
CA LEU A 116 3.38 -6.84 -3.62
C LEU A 116 4.11 -7.94 -2.85
N LYS A 117 5.19 -8.51 -3.41
CA LYS A 117 6.07 -9.40 -2.67
C LYS A 117 6.78 -8.54 -1.61
N GLY A 118 6.61 -8.90 -0.34
CA GLY A 118 7.21 -8.16 0.77
C GLY A 118 8.73 -8.12 0.63
N VAL A 119 9.37 -7.10 1.22
CA VAL A 119 10.83 -7.04 1.30
C VAL A 119 11.28 -8.05 2.35
N ASP A 120 12.18 -8.96 1.99
CA ASP A 120 12.80 -9.86 2.97
C ASP A 120 13.55 -9.04 4.01
N HIS A 121 13.08 -9.07 5.26
CA HIS A 121 13.66 -8.31 6.38
C HIS A 121 14.98 -8.90 6.91
N GLY A 122 15.84 -9.40 6.01
CA GLY A 122 17.17 -9.91 6.34
C GLY A 122 17.20 -11.32 6.94
N ARG A 123 16.05 -11.98 7.14
CA ARG A 123 16.02 -13.39 7.53
C ARG A 123 16.19 -14.25 6.29
N LEU A 124 17.39 -14.79 6.10
CA LEU A 124 17.68 -15.75 5.04
C LEU A 124 16.71 -16.93 5.14
N ALA A 125 15.94 -17.15 4.07
CA ALA A 125 15.16 -18.36 3.94
C ALA A 125 16.09 -19.58 4.05
N PRO A 126 15.63 -20.70 4.63
CA PRO A 126 16.43 -21.91 4.69
C PRO A 126 16.77 -22.33 3.26
N LYS A 127 18.06 -22.54 2.99
CA LYS A 127 18.55 -22.94 1.67
C LYS A 127 17.82 -24.20 1.16
N GLY A 128 17.44 -24.17 -0.11
CA GLY A 128 16.85 -25.29 -0.83
C GLY A 128 17.82 -26.46 -0.97
N ARG A 129 17.33 -27.63 -1.40
CA ARG A 129 18.16 -28.82 -1.59
C ARG A 129 19.25 -28.61 -2.65
N LEU A 130 18.89 -28.02 -3.79
CA LEU A 130 19.83 -27.75 -4.88
C LEU A 130 20.86 -26.70 -4.51
N GLU A 131 20.48 -25.68 -3.75
CA GLU A 131 21.41 -24.66 -3.26
C GLU A 131 22.45 -25.27 -2.31
N LYS A 132 22.03 -26.20 -1.44
CA LYS A 132 22.97 -26.95 -0.58
C LYS A 132 23.89 -27.86 -1.40
N GLU A 133 23.40 -28.42 -2.50
CA GLU A 133 24.21 -29.26 -3.40
C GLU A 133 25.20 -28.43 -4.21
N LEU A 134 24.78 -27.23 -4.65
CA LEU A 134 25.65 -26.23 -5.26
C LEU A 134 26.77 -25.83 -4.30
N ASP A 135 26.44 -25.49 -3.04
CA ASP A 135 27.44 -25.16 -2.02
C ASP A 135 28.47 -26.29 -1.83
N LYS A 136 28.01 -27.56 -1.84
CA LYS A 136 28.89 -28.73 -1.73
C LYS A 136 29.80 -28.89 -2.96
N ALA A 137 29.26 -28.75 -4.16
CA ALA A 137 30.04 -28.85 -5.39
C ALA A 137 31.12 -27.76 -5.45
N VAL A 138 30.79 -26.54 -5.04
CA VAL A 138 31.74 -25.42 -4.93
C VAL A 138 32.81 -25.71 -3.87
N ALA A 139 32.42 -26.23 -2.70
CA ALA A 139 33.37 -26.58 -1.64
C ALA A 139 34.35 -27.69 -2.06
N ASN A 140 33.90 -28.63 -2.89
CA ASN A 140 34.74 -29.69 -3.45
C ASN A 140 35.61 -29.22 -4.63
N GLY A 141 35.31 -28.06 -5.22
CA GLY A 141 36.00 -27.53 -6.40
C GLY A 141 35.48 -28.04 -7.75
N ASP A 142 34.35 -28.75 -7.77
CA ASP A 142 33.75 -29.33 -8.98
C ASP A 142 32.91 -28.29 -9.75
N LEU A 143 33.58 -27.44 -10.53
CA LEU A 143 32.94 -26.33 -11.26
C LEU A 143 31.91 -26.80 -12.30
N ASP A 144 32.17 -27.90 -13.00
CA ASP A 144 31.26 -28.44 -14.01
C ASP A 144 29.92 -28.87 -13.41
N LEU A 145 29.96 -29.48 -12.22
CA LEU A 145 28.75 -29.87 -11.51
C LEU A 145 28.02 -28.65 -10.96
N ALA A 146 28.75 -27.70 -10.37
CA ALA A 146 28.18 -26.45 -9.90
C ALA A 146 27.44 -25.69 -11.01
N SER A 147 28.02 -25.61 -12.21
CA SER A 147 27.38 -24.98 -13.38
C SER A 147 26.07 -25.67 -13.74
N LYS A 148 26.04 -27.00 -13.81
CA LYS A 148 24.81 -27.76 -14.13
C LYS A 148 23.72 -27.52 -13.09
N ILE A 149 24.06 -27.49 -11.81
CA ILE A 149 23.09 -27.22 -10.73
C ILE A 149 22.57 -25.79 -10.83
N SER A 150 23.45 -24.82 -11.14
CA SER A 150 23.06 -23.43 -11.36
C SER A 150 22.07 -23.29 -12.52
N ASP A 151 22.34 -23.94 -13.66
CA ASP A 151 21.44 -23.93 -14.82
C ASP A 151 20.07 -24.53 -14.47
N GLN A 152 20.05 -25.60 -13.67
CA GLN A 152 18.81 -26.19 -13.18
C GLN A 152 18.02 -25.29 -12.23
N ILE A 153 18.70 -24.53 -11.36
CA ILE A 153 18.05 -23.54 -10.49
C ILE A 153 17.46 -22.42 -11.36
N ALA A 154 18.21 -21.92 -12.34
CA ALA A 154 17.76 -20.90 -13.27
C ALA A 154 16.52 -21.36 -14.06
N GLN A 155 16.53 -22.59 -14.58
CA GLN A 155 15.39 -23.18 -15.28
C GLN A 155 14.15 -23.27 -14.39
N ARG A 156 14.28 -23.75 -13.15
CA ARG A 156 13.13 -23.83 -12.21
C ARG A 156 12.56 -22.45 -11.89
N ASN A 157 13.42 -21.47 -11.67
CA ASN A 157 12.98 -20.09 -11.41
C ASN A 157 12.26 -19.49 -12.63
N TYR A 158 12.72 -19.82 -13.83
CA TYR A 158 12.06 -19.44 -15.08
C TYR A 158 10.68 -20.08 -15.23
N GLU A 159 10.56 -21.39 -15.00
CA GLU A 159 9.29 -22.12 -15.02
C GLU A 159 8.28 -21.56 -14.01
N ASN A 160 8.74 -21.29 -12.78
CA ASN A 160 7.91 -20.65 -11.76
C ASN A 160 7.40 -19.27 -12.20
N THR A 161 8.25 -18.48 -12.84
CA THR A 161 7.87 -17.15 -13.36
C THR A 161 6.80 -17.25 -14.44
N ILE A 162 6.92 -18.24 -15.35
CA ILE A 162 5.90 -18.50 -16.37
C ILE A 162 4.59 -18.94 -15.72
N GLN A 163 4.65 -19.86 -14.76
CA GLN A 163 3.48 -20.37 -14.08
C GLN A 163 2.72 -19.27 -13.35
N GLU A 164 3.43 -18.41 -12.60
CA GLU A 164 2.87 -17.22 -11.95
C GLU A 164 2.18 -16.30 -12.98
N ALA A 165 2.80 -16.10 -14.15
CA ALA A 165 2.22 -15.27 -15.22
C ALA A 165 0.95 -15.88 -15.83
N ILE A 166 0.92 -17.20 -16.01
CA ILE A 166 -0.27 -17.93 -16.50
C ILE A 166 -1.41 -17.77 -15.50
N GLU A 167 -1.15 -18.01 -14.21
CA GLU A 167 -2.15 -17.88 -13.15
C GLU A 167 -2.74 -16.46 -13.09
N CYS A 168 -1.89 -15.43 -13.22
CA CYS A 168 -2.34 -14.04 -13.28
C CYS A 168 -3.26 -13.79 -14.49
N LYS A 169 -2.88 -14.29 -15.68
CA LYS A 169 -3.69 -14.17 -16.89
C LYS A 169 -5.06 -14.83 -16.74
N GLU A 170 -5.08 -16.07 -16.23
CA GLU A 170 -6.33 -16.81 -16.00
C GLU A 170 -7.26 -16.12 -15.00
N TYR A 171 -6.67 -15.51 -13.96
CA TYR A 171 -7.42 -14.73 -12.98
C TYR A 171 -8.11 -13.51 -13.63
N ASP A 172 -7.38 -12.75 -14.45
CA ASP A 172 -7.94 -11.57 -15.14
C ASP A 172 -9.06 -11.96 -16.10
N GLU A 173 -8.88 -13.04 -16.87
CA GLU A 173 -9.92 -13.56 -17.77
C GLU A 173 -11.16 -14.03 -17.00
N ARG A 174 -10.97 -14.69 -15.86
CA ARG A 174 -12.05 -15.13 -14.97
C ARG A 174 -12.81 -13.94 -14.39
N LYS A 175 -12.08 -12.95 -13.88
CA LYS A 175 -12.65 -11.71 -13.32
C LYS A 175 -13.46 -10.95 -14.37
N LYS A 176 -12.94 -10.81 -15.59
CA LYS A 176 -13.65 -10.18 -16.70
C LYS A 176 -14.94 -10.93 -17.05
N ARG A 177 -14.91 -12.26 -17.15
CA ARG A 177 -16.11 -13.09 -17.38
C ARG A 177 -17.16 -12.90 -16.28
N GLU A 178 -16.74 -12.87 -15.02
CA GLU A 178 -17.66 -12.62 -13.91
C GLU A 178 -18.29 -11.22 -13.95
N GLU A 179 -17.51 -10.19 -14.28
CA GLU A 179 -18.00 -8.82 -14.45
C GLU A 179 -19.00 -8.71 -15.61
N GLU A 180 -18.74 -9.38 -16.73
CA GLU A 180 -19.68 -9.46 -17.86
C GLU A 180 -20.98 -10.17 -17.49
N LEU A 181 -20.90 -11.29 -16.76
CA LEU A 181 -22.09 -11.98 -16.25
C LEU A 181 -22.87 -11.12 -15.26
N LYS A 182 -22.18 -10.39 -14.37
CA LYS A 182 -22.81 -9.43 -13.45
C LYS A 182 -23.44 -8.28 -14.22
N ALA A 183 -22.80 -7.76 -15.27
CA ALA A 183 -23.35 -6.69 -16.11
C ALA A 183 -24.62 -7.14 -16.85
N LYS A 184 -24.62 -8.36 -17.42
CA LYS A 184 -25.80 -8.95 -18.07
C LYS A 184 -26.98 -9.15 -17.09
N LYS A 185 -26.70 -9.45 -15.82
CA LYS A 185 -27.72 -9.61 -14.77
C LYS A 185 -28.26 -8.28 -14.22
N LYS A 186 -27.55 -7.16 -14.39
CA LYS A 186 -28.01 -5.85 -13.90
C LYS A 186 -29.18 -5.37 -14.75
N LYS A 187 -30.36 -5.25 -14.14
CA LYS A 187 -31.53 -4.62 -14.76
C LYS A 187 -31.25 -3.13 -14.99
N PRO A 188 -31.79 -2.51 -16.06
CA PRO A 188 -31.65 -1.08 -16.28
C PRO A 188 -32.20 -0.30 -15.08
N LYS A 189 -31.55 0.81 -14.72
CA LYS A 189 -32.00 1.66 -13.61
C LYS A 189 -33.40 2.17 -13.91
N LEU A 190 -34.34 1.87 -13.02
CA LEU A 190 -35.71 2.38 -13.09
C LEU A 190 -35.65 3.91 -13.01
N LYS A 191 -36.24 4.61 -13.98
CA LYS A 191 -36.31 6.07 -13.97
C LYS A 191 -37.38 6.48 -12.96
N TRP A 192 -36.97 6.98 -11.81
CA TRP A 192 -37.85 7.41 -10.70
C TRP A 192 -38.51 8.79 -10.93
N GLY A 193 -38.62 9.24 -12.18
CA GLY A 193 -39.31 10.48 -12.52
C GLY A 193 -40.64 10.15 -13.19
N TYR A 194 -41.73 10.63 -12.62
CA TYR A 194 -43.00 10.74 -13.34
C TYR A 194 -42.87 11.92 -14.32
N VAL A 195 -43.14 11.66 -15.60
CA VAL A 195 -43.34 12.68 -16.64
C VAL A 195 -44.83 12.95 -16.73
#